data_AF-T0XYV3-F1
#
_entry.id   AF-T0XYV3-F1
#
_cell.length_a   1.000
_cell.length_b   1.000
_cell.length_c   1.000
_cell.angle_alpha   90.00
_cell.angle_beta   90.00
_cell.angle_gamma   90.00
#
_symmetry.space_group_name_H-M   'P 1'
#
loop_
_entity.id
_entity.type
_entity.pdbx_description
1 polymer ?
#
loop_
_entity_poly.entity_id
_entity_poly.type
_entity_poly.pdbx_seq_one_letter_code
_entity_poly.pdbx_strand_id
1 'polypeptide(L)'
;MLKQLRRRTRDWAETRPEWGLADNAALIIAPRARTRGVDLQGRAFLHEYCSEDDPDGTVLEQILTAPLIVAHWINLQYYGSTVDPERFGSGNKVLHNVVGGRLGVLEGCAGDLRIGLSRQSIHDGSHWRHTPLRL
;
A
#
# COMPACT_ATOMS: atom_id res chain seq x y z
N MET A 1 -6.10 -11.29 27.28
CA MET A 1 -5.73 -10.90 25.89
C MET A 1 -6.86 -10.17 25.15
N LEU A 2 -8.02 -10.78 24.88
CA LEU A 2 -9.14 -10.15 24.12
C LEU A 2 -9.67 -8.82 24.70
N LYS A 3 -9.80 -8.71 26.02
CA LYS A 3 -10.26 -7.47 26.70
C LYS A 3 -9.28 -6.31 26.54
N GLN A 4 -7.98 -6.62 26.51
CA GLN A 4 -6.90 -5.64 26.32
C GLN A 4 -6.81 -5.20 24.85
N LEU A 5 -6.93 -6.13 23.90
CA LEU A 5 -7.06 -5.82 22.47
C LEU A 5 -8.24 -4.89 22.20
N ARG A 6 -9.43 -5.20 22.73
CA ARG A 6 -10.63 -4.35 22.60
C ARG A 6 -10.48 -2.96 23.22
N ARG A 7 -9.66 -2.81 24.25
CA ARG A 7 -9.35 -1.50 24.85
C ARG A 7 -8.46 -0.70 23.90
N ARG A 8 -7.36 -1.29 23.41
CA ARG A 8 -6.42 -0.63 22.49
C ARG A 8 -7.07 -0.19 21.18
N THR A 9 -8.01 -0.98 20.63
CA THR A 9 -8.72 -0.60 19.40
C THR A 9 -9.64 0.62 19.57
N ARG A 10 -10.00 0.98 20.80
CA ARG A 10 -10.88 2.12 21.12
C ARG A 10 -10.12 3.28 21.78
N ASP A 11 -8.82 3.12 22.00
CA ASP A 11 -7.96 4.17 22.53
C ASP A 11 -7.42 5.01 21.37
N TRP A 12 -7.64 6.32 21.43
CA TRP A 12 -7.21 7.27 20.41
C TRP A 12 -5.74 7.66 20.58
N ALA A 13 -5.16 7.42 21.75
CA ALA A 13 -3.74 7.64 22.03
C ALA A 13 -2.86 6.47 21.51
N GLU A 14 -3.46 5.34 21.12
CA GLU A 14 -2.74 4.23 20.53
C GLU A 14 -2.25 4.56 19.13
N THR A 15 -0.93 4.55 18.96
CA THR A 15 -0.29 4.77 17.67
C THR A 15 -0.61 3.61 16.74
N ARG A 16 -1.22 3.90 15.58
CA ARG A 16 -1.47 2.89 14.54
C ARG A 16 -0.44 3.06 13.46
N PRO A 17 0.34 2.02 13.13
CA PRO A 17 1.27 2.11 12.03
C PRO A 17 0.50 2.39 10.74
N GLU A 18 0.98 3.34 9.95
CA GLU A 18 0.35 3.73 8.70
C GLU A 18 0.78 2.84 7.54
N TRP A 19 0.84 1.53 7.80
CA TRP A 19 1.39 0.55 6.86
C TRP A 19 0.38 0.09 5.81
N GLY A 20 -0.86 0.56 5.84
CA GLY A 20 -1.84 0.44 4.75
C GLY A 20 -1.75 -0.85 3.92
N LEU A 21 -1.19 -0.71 2.72
CA LEU A 21 -1.00 -1.78 1.71
C LEU A 21 0.49 -2.12 1.51
N ALA A 22 1.31 -1.83 2.52
CA ALA A 22 2.71 -2.21 2.57
C ALA A 22 2.85 -3.74 2.44
N ASP A 23 4.00 -4.14 1.94
CA ASP A 23 4.34 -5.54 1.66
C ASP A 23 3.38 -6.30 0.72
N ASN A 24 2.55 -5.62 -0.07
CA ASN A 24 1.81 -6.29 -1.13
C ASN A 24 2.80 -6.95 -2.12
N ALA A 25 2.47 -8.16 -2.54
CA ALA A 25 3.31 -9.10 -3.24
C ALA A 25 2.66 -9.71 -4.48
N ALA A 26 1.33 -9.68 -4.58
CA ALA A 26 0.61 -10.25 -5.71
C ALA A 26 -0.73 -9.56 -5.98
N LEU A 27 -1.21 -9.69 -7.22
CA LEU A 27 -2.61 -9.56 -7.58
C LEU A 27 -3.06 -10.91 -8.14
N ILE A 28 -4.10 -11.48 -7.55
CA ILE A 28 -4.66 -12.77 -7.96
C ILE A 28 -6.02 -12.53 -8.61
N ILE A 29 -6.11 -12.87 -9.89
CA ILE A 29 -7.33 -12.79 -10.70
C ILE A 29 -7.77 -14.22 -10.99
N ALA A 30 -8.66 -14.76 -10.15
CA ALA A 30 -9.09 -16.15 -10.23
C ALA A 30 -10.34 -16.40 -9.37
N PRO A 31 -11.02 -17.55 -9.51
CA PRO A 31 -12.15 -17.86 -8.65
C PRO A 31 -11.72 -17.94 -7.18
N ARG A 32 -12.49 -17.35 -6.25
CA ARG A 32 -12.15 -17.23 -4.82
C ARG A 32 -11.83 -18.56 -4.19
N ALA A 33 -12.46 -19.63 -4.69
CA ALA A 33 -12.23 -21.01 -4.28
C ALA A 33 -10.74 -21.40 -4.31
N ARG A 34 -9.95 -20.88 -5.26
CA ARG A 34 -8.52 -21.21 -5.40
C ARG A 34 -7.65 -20.68 -4.26
N THR A 35 -8.07 -19.63 -3.58
CA THR A 35 -7.34 -19.01 -2.46
C THR A 35 -8.10 -19.12 -1.14
N ARG A 36 -9.19 -19.87 -1.10
CA ARG A 36 -10.03 -19.98 0.11
C ARG A 36 -9.33 -20.82 1.16
N GLY A 37 -9.18 -20.28 2.36
CA GLY A 37 -8.45 -20.94 3.45
C GLY A 37 -6.92 -20.87 3.34
N VAL A 38 -6.38 -20.23 2.29
CA VAL A 38 -4.94 -19.96 2.17
C VAL A 38 -4.60 -18.69 2.93
N ASP A 39 -3.60 -18.76 3.80
CA ASP A 39 -3.04 -17.57 4.44
C ASP A 39 -2.11 -16.85 3.47
N LEU A 40 -2.61 -15.78 2.86
CA LEU A 40 -1.85 -14.90 1.97
C LEU A 40 -1.12 -13.79 2.74
N GLN A 41 -1.12 -13.83 4.06
CA GLN A 41 -0.44 -12.89 4.96
C GLN A 41 -0.89 -11.41 4.78
N GLY A 42 -2.04 -11.18 4.12
CA GLY A 42 -2.49 -9.84 3.77
C GLY A 42 -1.71 -9.18 2.63
N ARG A 43 -0.92 -9.94 1.86
CA ARG A 43 0.01 -9.44 0.83
C ARG A 43 -0.54 -9.52 -0.58
N ALA A 44 -1.80 -9.89 -0.79
CA ALA A 44 -2.34 -10.06 -2.13
C ALA A 44 -3.65 -9.27 -2.31
N PHE A 45 -3.75 -8.58 -3.45
CA PHE A 45 -5.03 -8.12 -3.97
C PHE A 45 -5.77 -9.31 -4.60
N LEU A 46 -7.08 -9.39 -4.40
CA LEU A 46 -7.90 -10.51 -4.89
C LEU A 46 -9.03 -9.98 -5.76
N HIS A 47 -9.14 -10.49 -6.98
CA HIS A 47 -10.27 -10.26 -7.89
C HIS A 47 -10.93 -11.58 -8.26
N GLU A 48 -12.23 -11.68 -8.00
CA GLU A 48 -13.04 -12.81 -8.45
C GLU A 48 -13.14 -12.78 -9.96
N TYR A 49 -12.73 -13.88 -10.59
CA TYR A 49 -12.79 -14.00 -12.04
C TYR A 49 -12.95 -15.46 -12.43
N CYS A 50 -13.97 -15.76 -13.24
CA CYS A 50 -14.21 -17.07 -13.82
C CYS A 50 -14.27 -16.93 -15.34
N SER A 51 -13.35 -17.56 -16.06
CA SER A 51 -13.28 -17.46 -17.53
C SER A 51 -14.47 -18.12 -18.23
N GLU A 52 -15.15 -19.06 -17.57
CA GLU A 52 -16.36 -19.71 -18.10
C GLU A 52 -17.53 -18.72 -18.22
N ASP A 53 -17.55 -17.69 -17.37
CA ASP A 53 -18.58 -16.65 -17.33
C ASP A 53 -18.22 -15.42 -18.20
N ASP A 54 -17.05 -15.43 -18.85
CA ASP A 54 -16.49 -14.32 -19.62
C ASP A 54 -15.94 -14.80 -20.99
N PRO A 55 -16.80 -15.33 -21.88
CA PRO A 55 -16.37 -16.00 -23.11
C PRO A 55 -15.69 -15.07 -24.12
N ASP A 56 -15.94 -13.76 -24.05
CA ASP A 56 -15.31 -12.75 -24.89
C ASP A 56 -14.14 -12.03 -24.20
N GLY A 57 -13.86 -12.33 -22.92
CA GLY A 57 -12.76 -11.75 -22.16
C GLY A 57 -12.99 -10.31 -21.67
N THR A 58 -14.20 -9.76 -21.85
CA THR A 58 -14.49 -8.35 -21.54
C THR A 58 -14.26 -8.04 -20.06
N VAL A 59 -14.63 -8.94 -19.16
CA VAL A 59 -14.45 -8.75 -17.72
C VAL A 59 -12.96 -8.82 -17.37
N LEU A 60 -12.21 -9.76 -17.93
CA LEU A 60 -10.77 -9.83 -17.72
C LEU A 60 -10.08 -8.57 -18.21
N GLU A 61 -10.44 -8.07 -19.38
CA GLU A 61 -9.89 -6.83 -19.94
C GLU A 61 -10.14 -5.66 -18.98
N GLN A 62 -11.34 -5.52 -18.44
CA GLN A 62 -11.65 -4.50 -17.44
C GLN A 62 -10.79 -4.63 -16.18
N ILE A 63 -10.56 -5.85 -15.70
CA ILE A 63 -9.70 -6.09 -14.53
C ILE A 63 -8.24 -5.69 -14.83
N LEU A 64 -7.74 -6.06 -16.01
CA LEU A 64 -6.36 -5.77 -16.42
C LEU A 64 -6.13 -4.28 -16.72
N THR A 65 -7.15 -3.55 -17.15
CA THR A 65 -7.03 -2.14 -17.53
C THR A 65 -7.35 -1.16 -16.41
N ALA A 66 -7.99 -1.58 -15.33
CA ALA A 66 -8.27 -0.72 -14.18
C ALA A 66 -7.68 -1.26 -12.87
N PRO A 67 -8.22 -2.33 -12.23
CA PRO A 67 -7.67 -2.87 -11.00
C PRO A 67 -6.18 -3.21 -11.03
N LEU A 68 -5.68 -3.85 -12.10
CA LEU A 68 -4.26 -4.20 -12.22
C LEU A 68 -3.39 -2.94 -12.23
N ILE A 69 -3.78 -1.91 -12.98
CA ILE A 69 -3.03 -0.65 -13.04
C ILE A 69 -2.98 0.01 -11.66
N VAL A 70 -4.11 0.04 -10.94
CA VAL A 70 -4.17 0.59 -9.58
C VAL A 70 -3.29 -0.21 -8.61
N ALA A 71 -3.38 -1.55 -8.63
CA ALA A 71 -2.54 -2.41 -7.81
C ALA A 71 -1.05 -2.18 -8.09
N HIS A 72 -0.68 -2.11 -9.36
CA HIS A 72 0.70 -1.84 -9.78
C HIS A 72 1.17 -0.44 -9.35
N TRP A 73 0.36 0.61 -9.47
CA TRP A 73 0.74 1.95 -9.01
C TRP A 73 0.92 2.03 -7.49
N ILE A 74 0.03 1.38 -6.73
CA ILE A 74 0.18 1.27 -5.28
C ILE A 74 1.52 0.58 -4.98
N ASN A 75 1.75 -0.61 -5.55
CA ASN A 75 3.00 -1.35 -5.35
C ASN A 75 4.23 -0.52 -5.73
N LEU A 76 4.20 0.16 -6.87
CA LEU A 76 5.30 0.98 -7.35
C LEU A 76 5.61 2.16 -6.40
N GLN A 77 4.59 2.75 -5.79
CA GLN A 77 4.78 3.81 -4.79
C GLN A 77 5.52 3.28 -3.55
N TYR A 78 5.10 2.12 -3.02
CA TYR A 78 5.79 1.47 -1.91
C TYR A 78 7.21 1.03 -2.30
N TYR A 79 7.37 0.46 -3.49
CA TYR A 79 8.66 0.04 -4.04
C TYR A 79 9.62 1.23 -4.11
N GLY A 80 9.25 2.29 -4.83
CA GLY A 80 10.09 3.47 -5.04
C GLY A 80 10.50 4.12 -3.72
N SER A 81 9.53 4.35 -2.83
CA SER A 81 9.80 4.92 -1.50
C SER A 81 10.68 4.03 -0.62
N THR A 82 10.79 2.73 -0.91
CA THR A 82 11.66 1.80 -0.17
C THR A 82 13.07 1.69 -0.78
N VAL A 83 13.19 1.62 -2.11
CA VAL A 83 14.51 1.45 -2.77
C VAL A 83 15.34 2.72 -2.84
N ASP A 84 14.70 3.87 -3.03
CA ASP A 84 15.36 5.19 -3.03
C ASP A 84 14.44 6.19 -2.31
N PRO A 85 14.44 6.16 -0.97
CA PRO A 85 13.56 6.99 -0.15
C PRO A 85 13.84 8.49 -0.26
N GLU A 86 15.06 8.88 -0.67
CA GLU A 86 15.43 10.29 -0.81
C GLU A 86 14.78 10.93 -2.03
N ARG A 87 14.70 10.20 -3.15
CA ARG A 87 14.10 10.68 -4.40
C ARG A 87 12.61 10.35 -4.51
N PHE A 88 12.23 9.13 -4.15
CA PHE A 88 10.87 8.61 -4.34
C PHE A 88 10.10 8.43 -3.02
N GLY A 89 10.64 8.90 -1.89
CA GLY A 89 9.91 9.00 -0.63
C GLY A 89 9.43 10.41 -0.35
N SER A 90 8.79 10.59 0.82
CA SER A 90 8.50 11.91 1.37
C SER A 90 9.20 12.19 2.69
N GLY A 91 10.20 11.39 3.05
CA GLY A 91 10.99 11.61 4.26
C GLY A 91 10.18 11.42 5.54
N ASN A 92 10.50 12.18 6.58
CA ASN A 92 9.87 12.05 7.89
C ASN A 92 8.53 12.79 7.95
N LYS A 93 7.44 12.03 8.18
CA LYS A 93 6.08 12.57 8.29
C LYS A 93 5.93 13.67 9.33
N VAL A 94 6.70 13.62 10.42
CA VAL A 94 6.64 14.61 11.51
C VAL A 94 7.12 16.00 11.04
N LEU A 95 7.94 16.04 10.00
CA LEU A 95 8.48 17.27 9.43
C LEU A 95 7.68 17.75 8.21
N HIS A 96 6.57 17.08 7.86
CA HIS A 96 5.77 17.45 6.71
C HIS A 96 5.09 18.81 6.89
N ASN A 97 5.43 19.75 6.01
CA ASN A 97 4.75 21.03 5.90
C ASN A 97 3.90 21.06 4.63
N VAL A 98 2.59 21.23 4.79
CA VAL A 98 1.65 21.35 3.66
C VAL A 98 1.81 22.73 3.02
N VAL A 99 2.05 22.76 1.71
CA VAL A 99 2.33 24.00 0.97
C VAL A 99 1.38 24.21 -0.21
N GLY A 100 1.35 25.43 -0.75
CA GLY A 100 0.62 25.76 -1.98
C GLY A 100 -0.89 25.51 -1.90
N GLY A 101 -1.51 25.72 -0.73
CA GLY A 101 -2.95 25.49 -0.58
C GLY A 101 -3.37 24.02 -0.66
N ARG A 102 -2.54 23.10 -0.12
CA ARG A 102 -2.70 21.63 -0.19
C ARG A 102 -2.26 20.98 -1.51
N LEU A 103 -1.38 21.66 -2.26
CA LEU A 103 -0.79 21.10 -3.47
C LEU A 103 0.13 19.91 -3.16
N GLY A 104 0.84 19.95 -2.04
CA GLY A 104 1.76 18.88 -1.64
C GLY A 104 2.42 19.17 -0.31
N VAL A 105 3.50 18.44 -0.01
CA VAL A 105 4.26 18.56 1.23
C VAL A 105 5.75 18.79 0.96
N LEU A 106 6.37 19.60 1.81
CA LEU A 106 7.82 19.67 1.98
C LEU A 106 8.23 18.89 3.23
N GLU A 107 9.48 18.44 3.29
CA GLU A 107 10.07 17.93 4.52
C GLU A 107 10.89 19.05 5.18
N GLY A 108 10.36 19.68 6.22
CA GLY A 108 10.94 20.86 6.86
C GLY A 108 10.49 22.18 6.22
N CYS A 109 11.25 23.25 6.43
CA CYS A 109 10.82 24.62 6.09
C CYS A 109 11.09 25.04 4.63
N ALA A 110 11.85 24.26 3.88
CA ALA A 110 12.25 24.56 2.50
C ALA A 110 12.58 23.25 1.74
N GLY A 111 12.82 23.35 0.44
CA GLY A 111 13.20 22.23 -0.43
C GLY A 111 12.16 21.92 -1.49
N ASP A 112 12.34 20.79 -2.16
CA ASP A 112 11.46 20.32 -3.23
C ASP A 112 10.20 19.64 -2.68
N LEU A 113 9.13 19.66 -3.48
CA LEU A 113 7.92 18.88 -3.19
C LEU A 113 8.25 17.39 -3.11
N ARG A 114 7.75 16.77 -2.06
CA ARG A 114 7.89 15.33 -1.85
C ARG A 114 6.72 14.58 -2.47
N ILE A 115 7.02 13.50 -3.20
CA ILE A 115 6.07 12.82 -4.08
C ILE A 115 5.70 11.38 -3.64
N GLY A 116 6.41 10.84 -2.65
CA GLY A 116 6.26 9.45 -2.22
C GLY A 116 5.68 9.24 -0.83
N LEU A 117 5.83 8.02 -0.31
CA LEU A 117 5.42 7.66 1.04
C LEU A 117 6.42 8.14 2.08
N SER A 118 5.88 8.47 3.26
CA SER A 118 6.70 8.84 4.40
C SER A 118 7.43 7.62 4.96
N ARG A 119 8.57 7.83 5.62
CA ARG A 119 9.34 6.75 6.24
C ARG A 119 8.50 5.92 7.21
N GLN A 120 7.58 6.55 7.95
CA GLN A 120 6.68 5.87 8.89
C GLN A 120 5.68 4.91 8.22
N SER A 121 5.38 5.11 6.93
CA SER A 121 4.48 4.24 6.16
C SER A 121 5.17 2.96 5.68
N ILE A 122 6.50 2.91 5.70
CA ILE A 122 7.30 1.83 5.09
C ILE A 122 8.42 1.29 5.98
N HIS A 123 8.65 1.86 7.16
CA HIS A 123 9.75 1.51 8.05
C HIS A 123 9.33 1.63 9.52
N ASP A 124 9.74 0.69 10.36
CA ASP A 124 9.37 0.67 11.79
C ASP A 124 10.44 1.24 12.73
N GLY A 125 11.59 1.65 12.18
CA GLY A 125 12.76 2.13 12.91
C GLY A 125 13.94 1.17 12.87
N SER A 126 13.70 -0.11 12.60
CA SER A 126 14.73 -1.16 12.48
C SER A 126 14.71 -1.87 11.11
N HIS A 127 13.53 -2.10 10.55
CA HIS A 127 13.33 -2.87 9.32
C HIS A 127 12.35 -2.16 8.38
N TRP A 128 12.56 -2.37 7.08
CA TRP A 128 11.57 -2.05 6.07
C TRP A 128 10.35 -2.96 6.24
N ARG A 129 9.17 -2.36 6.07
CA ARG A 129 7.87 -3.02 6.16
C ARG A 129 7.24 -3.27 4.79
N HIS A 130 7.94 -2.93 3.72
CA HIS A 130 7.60 -3.36 2.37
C HIS A 130 8.82 -4.05 1.76
N THR A 131 8.63 -5.28 1.28
CA THR A 131 9.65 -5.96 0.47
C THR A 131 9.67 -5.33 -0.91
N PRO A 132 10.80 -4.83 -1.43
CA PRO A 132 10.86 -4.22 -2.76
C PRO A 132 10.69 -5.27 -3.85
N LEU A 133 9.45 -5.44 -4.29
CA LEU A 133 9.05 -6.30 -5.39
C LEU A 133 8.17 -5.49 -6.35
N ARG A 134 8.14 -5.89 -7.62
CA ARG A 134 7.29 -5.29 -8.64
C ARG A 134 6.15 -6.26 -8.96
N LEU A 135 4.92 -5.78 -8.97
CA LEU A 135 3.75 -6.52 -9.46
C LEU A 135 3.74 -6.63 -10.99
#